data_AF-A0AAV0VQ73-F1
#
_entry.id   AF-A0AAV0VQ73-F1
#
_cell.length_a   1.000
_cell.length_b   1.000
_cell.length_c   1.000
_cell.angle_alpha   90.00
_cell.angle_beta   90.00
_cell.angle_gamma   90.00
#
_symmetry.space_group_name_H-M   'P 1'
#
loop_
_entity.id
_entity.type
_entity.pdbx_description
1 polymer ?
#
loop_
_entity_poly.entity_id
_entity_poly.type
_entity_poly.pdbx_seq_one_letter_code
_entity_poly.pdbx_strand_id
1 'polypeptide(L)'
;MSEAVVLTNKWAYRDPVFTLGGQQIPVEPSMRYLGVQLDKRLNFGAHIRLVTAAARRAVSALGRLMPNVQGPSACKRRLLMSVAHSKLLYASPVWALAAVRAARNRVALSQAQRGAAIRIARCYRTVSDMAALVLARIPPAHLLADERRRIEERKREPTTVAVIRR
;
A
#
# COMPACT_ATOMS: atom_id res chain seq x y z
N MET A 1 2.43 20.66 16.94
CA MET A 1 1.38 21.28 16.11
C MET A 1 0.28 20.26 15.98
N SER A 2 -0.91 20.57 16.48
CA SER A 2 -2.06 19.68 16.35
C SER A 2 -2.65 19.84 14.96
N GLU A 3 -2.97 18.74 14.29
CA GLU A 3 -3.62 18.70 12.97
C GLU A 3 -4.97 17.99 13.14
N ALA A 4 -6.00 18.45 12.42
CA ALA A 4 -7.32 17.84 12.44
C ALA A 4 -7.77 17.50 11.02
N VAL A 5 -8.41 16.32 10.87
CA VAL A 5 -9.12 15.94 9.64
C VAL A 5 -10.57 15.67 9.98
N VAL A 6 -11.45 16.27 9.19
CA VAL A 6 -12.89 16.07 9.31
C VAL A 6 -13.30 14.91 8.43
N LEU A 7 -13.80 13.83 9.03
CA LEU A 7 -14.37 12.71 8.31
C LEU A 7 -15.88 12.92 8.19
N THR A 8 -16.38 13.15 6.97
CA THR A 8 -17.81 13.35 6.72
C THR A 8 -18.25 12.64 5.45
N ASN A 9 -19.42 12.02 5.50
CA ASN A 9 -20.07 11.41 4.33
C ASN A 9 -20.98 12.42 3.57
N LYS A 10 -21.06 13.68 4.05
CA LYS A 10 -21.85 14.73 3.41
C LYS A 10 -21.07 15.35 2.25
N TRP A 11 -21.77 15.57 1.13
CA TRP A 11 -21.21 16.15 -0.09
C TRP A 11 -20.89 17.65 0.06
N ALA A 12 -21.71 18.37 0.81
CA ALA A 12 -21.51 19.76 1.18
C ALA A 12 -21.51 19.88 2.71
N TYR A 13 -20.44 20.44 3.26
CA TYR A 13 -20.28 20.73 4.69
C TYR A 13 -19.29 21.87 4.85
N ARG A 14 -19.55 22.79 5.79
CA ARG A 14 -18.58 23.83 6.17
C ARG A 14 -17.53 23.20 7.07
N ASP A 15 -16.25 23.40 6.76
CA ASP A 15 -15.20 22.90 7.64
C ASP A 15 -15.35 23.56 9.03
N PRO A 16 -15.39 22.76 10.11
CA PRO A 16 -15.59 23.24 11.45
C PRO A 16 -14.29 23.88 11.96
N VAL A 17 -14.43 24.93 12.75
CA VAL A 17 -13.28 25.58 13.41
C VAL A 17 -13.02 24.82 14.71
N PHE A 18 -11.86 24.17 14.80
CA PHE A 18 -11.42 23.51 16.03
C PHE A 18 -10.53 24.46 16.83
N THR A 19 -10.89 24.69 18.09
CA THR A 19 -10.06 25.47 19.02
C THR A 19 -9.67 24.57 20.19
N LEU A 20 -8.37 24.37 20.39
CA LEU A 20 -7.83 23.61 21.54
C LEU A 20 -6.91 24.54 22.33
N GLY A 21 -7.21 24.77 23.61
CA GLY A 21 -6.39 25.64 24.46
C GLY A 21 -6.25 27.08 23.96
N GLY A 22 -7.26 27.62 23.26
CA GLY A 22 -7.25 28.97 22.69
C GLY A 22 -6.54 29.09 21.33
N GLN A 23 -5.93 28.03 20.81
CA GLN A 23 -5.34 28.01 19.47
C GLN A 23 -6.26 27.34 18.45
N GLN A 24 -6.42 27.95 17.28
CA GLN A 24 -7.13 27.34 16.16
C GLN A 24 -6.27 26.26 15.51
N ILE A 25 -6.86 25.08 15.31
CA ILE A 25 -6.24 23.96 14.63
C ILE A 25 -6.65 23.99 13.15
N PRO A 26 -5.71 24.04 12.20
CA PRO A 26 -6.04 24.00 10.79
C PRO A 26 -6.65 22.64 10.42
N VAL A 27 -7.74 22.68 9.66
CA VAL A 27 -8.35 21.49 9.07
C VAL A 27 -7.65 21.22 7.74
N GLU A 28 -6.88 20.14 7.68
CA GLU A 28 -6.22 19.72 6.45
C GLU A 28 -7.04 18.66 5.69
N PRO A 29 -6.90 18.58 4.35
CA PRO A 29 -7.61 17.58 3.54
C PRO A 29 -7.09 16.16 3.75
N SER A 30 -5.87 16.01 4.27
CA SER A 30 -5.23 14.74 4.58
C SER A 30 -4.31 14.87 5.79
N MET A 31 -4.32 13.91 6.71
CA MET A 31 -3.43 13.89 7.89
C MET A 31 -2.65 12.59 7.95
N ARG A 32 -1.44 12.64 8.51
CA ARG A 32 -0.63 11.45 8.75
C ARG A 32 -0.89 10.88 10.13
N TYR A 33 -1.37 9.64 10.19
CA TYR A 33 -1.57 8.90 11.43
C TYR A 33 -0.89 7.54 11.35
N LEU A 34 0.03 7.25 12.30
CA LEU A 34 0.82 6.01 12.33
C LEU A 34 1.45 5.64 10.97
N GLY A 35 1.94 6.63 10.23
CA GLY A 35 2.53 6.42 8.90
C GLY A 35 1.53 6.21 7.74
N VAL A 36 0.23 6.16 8.02
CA VAL A 36 -0.85 6.12 7.02
C VAL A 36 -1.34 7.54 6.76
N GLN A 37 -1.61 7.87 5.49
CA GLN A 37 -2.29 9.14 5.18
C GLN A 37 -3.79 8.91 5.07
N LEU A 38 -4.54 9.60 5.93
CA LEU A 38 -5.98 9.57 5.99
C LEU A 38 -6.53 10.77 5.23
N ASP A 39 -7.17 10.51 4.10
CA ASP A 39 -7.85 11.53 3.30
C ASP A 39 -9.27 11.77 3.82
N LYS A 40 -9.82 12.99 3.68
CA LYS A 40 -11.20 13.37 4.06
C LYS A 40 -12.28 12.35 3.63
N ARG A 41 -12.12 11.72 2.46
CA ARG A 41 -13.06 10.74 1.88
C ARG A 41 -12.66 9.27 2.11
N LEU A 42 -11.60 9.00 2.88
CA LEU A 42 -11.06 7.66 3.12
C LEU A 42 -10.83 6.82 1.85
N ASN A 43 -10.52 7.47 0.72
CA ASN A 43 -10.18 6.78 -0.53
C ASN A 43 -8.69 6.37 -0.61
N PHE A 44 -7.89 6.84 0.35
CA PHE A 44 -6.45 6.58 0.51
C PHE A 44 -5.61 6.88 -0.73
N GLY A 45 -6.08 7.74 -1.63
CA GLY A 45 -5.36 8.10 -2.85
C GLY A 45 -4.02 8.75 -2.55
N ALA A 46 -3.94 9.63 -1.55
CA ALA A 46 -2.68 10.25 -1.14
C ALA A 46 -1.72 9.22 -0.55
N HIS A 47 -2.22 8.31 0.29
CA HIS A 47 -1.44 7.21 0.84
C HIS A 47 -0.87 6.30 -0.25
N ILE A 48 -1.68 5.87 -1.23
CA ILE A 48 -1.23 5.01 -2.34
C ILE A 48 -0.10 5.70 -3.14
N ARG A 49 -0.22 7.00 -3.44
CA ARG A 49 0.86 7.74 -4.12
C ARG A 49 2.15 7.75 -3.30
N LEU A 50 2.04 7.95 -1.99
CA LEU A 50 3.19 7.98 -1.09
C LEU A 50 3.89 6.61 -1.02
N VAL A 51 3.15 5.53 -0.80
CA VAL A 51 3.74 4.17 -0.69
C VAL A 51 4.27 3.67 -2.04
N THR A 52 3.60 3.96 -3.16
CA THR A 52 4.09 3.61 -4.49
C THR A 52 5.37 4.37 -4.84
N ALA A 53 5.46 5.66 -4.50
CA ALA A 53 6.69 6.43 -4.66
C ALA A 53 7.84 5.90 -3.79
N ALA A 54 7.56 5.52 -2.53
CA ALA A 54 8.54 4.91 -1.64
C ALA A 54 9.03 3.55 -2.16
N ALA A 55 8.11 2.71 -2.64
CA ALA A 55 8.44 1.41 -3.24
C ALA A 55 9.27 1.58 -4.52
N ARG A 56 8.91 2.52 -5.41
CA ARG A 56 9.67 2.84 -6.64
C ARG A 56 11.09 3.29 -6.33
N ARG A 57 11.28 4.13 -5.31
CA ARG A 57 12.62 4.54 -4.85
C ARG A 57 13.45 3.34 -4.39
N ALA A 58 12.86 2.45 -3.59
CA ALA A 58 13.53 1.22 -3.15
C ALA A 58 13.89 0.31 -4.34
N VAL A 59 12.95 0.08 -5.26
CA VAL A 59 13.18 -0.68 -6.50
C VAL A 59 14.30 -0.09 -7.33
N SER A 60 14.36 1.24 -7.47
CA SER A 60 15.40 1.92 -8.24
C SER A 60 16.77 1.77 -7.59
N ALA A 61 16.87 1.96 -6.27
CA ALA A 61 18.12 1.80 -5.54
C ALA A 61 18.63 0.35 -5.63
N LEU A 62 17.76 -0.62 -5.37
CA LEU A 62 18.08 -2.05 -5.47
C LEU A 62 18.40 -2.48 -6.90
N GLY A 63 17.71 -1.91 -7.89
CA GLY A 63 17.91 -2.21 -9.30
C GLY A 63 19.33 -1.89 -9.79
N ARG A 64 20.03 -0.93 -9.17
CA ARG A 64 21.43 -0.62 -9.48
C ARG A 64 22.39 -1.75 -9.07
N LEU A 65 22.01 -2.59 -8.12
CA LEU A 65 22.79 -3.74 -7.64
C LEU A 65 22.48 -5.03 -8.42
N MET A 66 21.56 -4.98 -9.39
CA MET A 66 21.02 -6.16 -10.07
C MET A 66 21.03 -5.98 -11.60
N PRO A 67 22.20 -5.99 -12.25
CA PRO A 67 22.29 -5.96 -13.70
C PRO A 67 21.58 -7.20 -14.30
N ASN A 68 21.02 -7.08 -15.51
CA ASN A 68 20.31 -8.20 -16.13
C ASN A 68 21.25 -9.36 -16.51
N VAL A 69 22.46 -9.02 -16.99
CA VAL A 69 23.52 -9.96 -17.35
C VAL A 69 24.50 -10.09 -16.18
N GLN A 70 24.92 -11.33 -15.86
CA GLN A 70 25.87 -11.63 -14.77
C GLN A 70 25.48 -11.09 -13.37
N GLY A 71 24.18 -10.88 -13.11
CA GLY A 71 23.71 -10.41 -11.81
C GLY A 71 23.31 -11.52 -10.83
N PRO A 72 22.82 -11.15 -9.63
CA PRO A 72 22.41 -12.10 -8.59
C PRO A 72 21.36 -13.12 -9.04
N SER A 73 21.33 -14.27 -8.37
CA SER A 73 20.33 -15.32 -8.60
C SER A 73 18.91 -14.84 -8.33
N ALA A 74 17.91 -15.47 -8.96
CA ALA A 74 16.50 -15.07 -8.82
C ALA A 74 16.02 -15.04 -7.36
N CYS A 75 16.50 -15.97 -6.51
CA CYS A 75 16.19 -16.00 -5.09
C CYS A 75 16.68 -14.74 -4.36
N LYS A 76 17.95 -14.36 -4.56
CA LYS A 76 18.52 -13.13 -3.97
C LYS A 76 17.78 -11.89 -4.45
N ARG A 77 17.41 -11.81 -5.73
CA ARG A 77 16.62 -10.68 -6.27
C ARG A 77 15.25 -10.58 -5.63
N ARG A 78 14.56 -11.71 -5.45
CA ARG A 78 13.23 -11.75 -4.82
C ARG A 78 13.31 -11.33 -3.36
N LEU A 79 14.33 -11.78 -2.63
CA LEU A 79 14.57 -11.37 -1.25
C LEU A 79 14.78 -9.86 -1.16
N LEU A 80 15.65 -9.29 -1.99
CA LEU A 80 15.88 -7.84 -2.00
C LEU A 80 14.59 -7.07 -2.35
N MET A 81 13.84 -7.55 -3.34
CA MET A 81 12.59 -6.92 -3.75
C MET A 81 11.43 -7.12 -2.77
N SER A 82 11.55 -8.01 -1.79
CA SER A 82 10.56 -8.11 -0.70
C SER A 82 10.46 -6.80 0.09
N VAL A 83 11.56 -6.04 0.20
CA VAL A 83 11.58 -4.73 0.88
C VAL A 83 10.65 -3.72 0.19
N ALA A 84 10.63 -3.70 -1.14
CA ALA A 84 9.72 -2.85 -1.90
C ALA A 84 8.25 -3.27 -1.70
N HIS A 85 7.96 -4.57 -1.69
CA HIS A 85 6.62 -5.08 -1.40
C HIS A 85 6.17 -4.77 0.03
N SER A 86 7.06 -4.88 1.02
CA SER A 86 6.75 -4.55 2.41
C SER A 86 6.39 -3.07 2.57
N LYS A 87 7.11 -2.17 1.88
CA LYS A 87 6.76 -0.73 1.84
C LYS A 87 5.43 -0.49 1.13
N LEU A 88 5.18 -1.20 0.03
CA LEU A 88 3.96 -1.05 -0.77
C LEU A 88 2.71 -1.53 -0.01
N LEU A 89 2.83 -2.60 0.77
CA LEU A 89 1.74 -3.26 1.50
C LEU A 89 1.65 -2.84 2.97
N TYR A 90 2.37 -1.79 3.36
CA TYR A 90 2.32 -1.23 4.71
C TYR A 90 0.89 -0.80 5.03
N ALA A 91 0.40 -1.17 6.21
CA ALA A 91 -0.98 -0.90 6.67
C ALA A 91 -2.09 -1.32 5.68
N SER A 92 -1.83 -2.32 4.83
CA SER A 92 -2.80 -2.83 3.86
C SER A 92 -4.18 -3.17 4.44
N PRO A 93 -4.34 -3.77 5.63
CA PRO A 93 -5.67 -4.03 6.19
C PRO A 93 -6.55 -2.77 6.32
N VAL A 94 -5.93 -1.60 6.55
CA VAL A 94 -6.64 -0.33 6.75
C VAL A 94 -7.15 0.25 5.42
N TRP A 95 -6.30 0.26 4.38
CA TRP A 95 -6.62 0.92 3.13
C TRP A 95 -7.13 -0.01 2.02
N ALA A 96 -6.91 -1.33 2.11
CA ALA A 96 -7.19 -2.27 1.02
C ALA A 96 -8.65 -2.19 0.54
N LEU A 97 -9.60 -2.21 1.46
CA LEU A 97 -11.03 -2.25 1.12
C LEU A 97 -11.48 -1.03 0.30
N ALA A 98 -11.03 0.17 0.69
CA ALA A 98 -11.44 1.42 0.04
C ALA A 98 -10.55 1.76 -1.16
N ALA A 99 -9.23 1.63 -1.02
CA ALA A 99 -8.29 2.00 -2.07
C ALA A 99 -8.40 1.09 -3.30
N VAL A 100 -8.65 -0.21 -3.11
CA VAL A 100 -8.78 -1.17 -4.21
C VAL A 100 -10.06 -0.92 -5.01
N ARG A 101 -11.09 -0.22 -4.50
CA ARG A 101 -12.27 0.11 -5.33
C ARG A 101 -11.94 1.09 -6.46
N ALA A 102 -10.93 1.94 -6.28
CA ALA A 102 -10.53 2.91 -7.28
C ALA A 102 -9.56 2.31 -8.31
N ALA A 103 -9.97 2.26 -9.59
CA ALA A 103 -9.14 1.71 -10.67
C ALA A 103 -7.76 2.39 -10.77
N ARG A 104 -7.70 3.72 -10.61
CA ARG A 104 -6.45 4.50 -10.59
C ARG A 104 -5.45 4.00 -9.54
N ASN A 105 -5.94 3.61 -8.36
CA ASN A 105 -5.09 3.14 -7.27
C ASN A 105 -4.57 1.73 -7.57
N ARG A 106 -5.41 0.85 -8.15
CA ARG A 106 -4.97 -0.48 -8.62
C ARG A 106 -3.85 -0.36 -9.65
N VAL A 107 -4.00 0.53 -10.63
CA VAL A 107 -2.98 0.76 -11.66
C VAL A 107 -1.68 1.27 -11.04
N ALA A 108 -1.75 2.24 -10.13
CA ALA A 108 -0.55 2.76 -9.45
C ALA A 108 0.20 1.68 -8.66
N LEU A 109 -0.53 0.81 -7.95
CA LEU A 109 0.02 -0.35 -7.23
C LEU A 109 0.69 -1.34 -8.19
N SER A 110 0.01 -1.74 -9.27
CA SER A 110 0.54 -2.66 -10.28
C SER A 110 1.81 -2.11 -10.95
N GLN A 111 1.84 -0.83 -11.29
CA GLN A 111 3.02 -0.21 -11.90
C GLN A 111 4.22 -0.16 -10.95
N ALA A 112 4.00 0.15 -9.67
CA ALA A 112 5.07 0.12 -8.66
C ALA A 112 5.64 -1.30 -8.50
N GLN A 113 4.76 -2.30 -8.52
CA GLN A 113 5.12 -3.70 -8.41
C GLN A 113 5.83 -4.23 -9.67
N ARG A 114 5.41 -3.80 -10.87
CA ARG A 114 6.05 -4.14 -12.16
C ARG A 114 7.53 -3.79 -12.15
N GLY A 115 7.88 -2.62 -11.62
CA GLY A 115 9.27 -2.21 -11.49
C GLY A 115 10.12 -3.24 -10.71
N ALA A 116 9.55 -3.83 -9.67
CA ALA A 116 10.20 -4.91 -8.92
C ALA A 116 10.25 -6.21 -9.71
N ALA A 117 9.13 -6.59 -10.33
CA ALA A 117 8.94 -7.84 -11.05
C ALA A 117 9.87 -7.98 -12.26
N ILE A 118 10.03 -6.91 -13.05
CA ILE A 118 10.95 -6.85 -14.19
C ILE A 118 12.38 -7.21 -13.76
N ARG A 119 12.84 -6.71 -12.60
CA ARG A 119 14.19 -6.98 -12.12
C ARG A 119 14.35 -8.41 -11.61
N ILE A 120 13.33 -8.97 -10.97
CA ILE A 120 13.34 -10.37 -10.51
C ILE A 120 13.41 -11.32 -11.70
N ALA A 121 12.54 -11.11 -12.70
CA ALA A 121 12.41 -11.97 -13.88
C ALA A 121 13.44 -11.66 -15.00
N ARG A 122 14.27 -10.61 -14.83
CA ARG A 122 15.25 -10.16 -15.84
C ARG A 122 14.61 -9.74 -17.18
N CYS A 123 13.35 -9.31 -17.15
CA CYS A 123 12.61 -8.88 -18.33
C CYS A 123 13.07 -7.51 -18.84
N TYR A 124 12.72 -7.20 -20.08
CA TYR A 124 12.85 -5.85 -20.63
C TYR A 124 11.68 -4.95 -20.22
N ARG A 125 11.87 -3.62 -20.35
CA ARG A 125 10.85 -2.61 -19.97
C ARG A 125 9.56 -2.70 -20.79
N THR A 126 9.58 -3.35 -21.96
CA THR A 126 8.41 -3.52 -22.85
C THR A 126 7.41 -4.56 -22.35
N VAL A 127 7.81 -5.48 -21.47
CA VAL A 127 6.93 -6.54 -20.95
C VAL A 127 5.81 -5.94 -20.11
N SER A 128 4.56 -6.33 -20.41
CA SER A 128 3.36 -5.83 -19.72
C SER A 128 3.39 -6.08 -18.21
N ASP A 129 2.61 -5.30 -17.45
CA ASP A 129 2.56 -5.37 -15.98
C ASP A 129 2.24 -6.79 -15.50
N MET A 130 1.17 -7.38 -16.03
CA MET A 130 0.72 -8.72 -15.65
C MET A 130 1.71 -9.80 -16.07
N ALA A 131 2.29 -9.73 -17.27
CA ALA A 131 3.28 -10.70 -17.72
C ALA A 131 4.54 -10.66 -16.83
N ALA A 132 5.02 -9.47 -16.45
CA ALA A 132 6.16 -9.34 -15.54
C ALA A 132 5.87 -9.96 -14.17
N LEU A 133 4.68 -9.76 -13.61
CA LEU A 133 4.26 -10.34 -12.33
C LEU A 133 4.20 -11.87 -12.39
N VAL A 134 3.63 -12.43 -13.47
CA VAL A 134 3.55 -13.89 -13.69
C VAL A 134 4.95 -14.49 -13.79
N LEU A 135 5.83 -13.91 -14.62
CA LEU A 135 7.21 -14.39 -14.77
C LEU A 135 8.01 -14.30 -13.46
N ALA A 136 7.76 -13.27 -12.64
CA ALA A 136 8.41 -13.11 -11.35
C ALA A 136 7.81 -14.03 -10.25
N ARG A 137 6.68 -14.70 -10.53
CA ARG A 137 5.86 -15.46 -9.58
C ARG A 137 5.39 -14.61 -8.39
N ILE A 138 4.84 -13.42 -8.68
CA ILE A 138 4.34 -12.51 -7.65
C ILE A 138 2.86 -12.20 -7.91
N PRO A 139 1.96 -12.45 -6.94
CA PRO A 139 0.56 -12.05 -7.06
C PRO A 139 0.42 -10.52 -7.13
N PRO A 140 -0.54 -9.98 -7.90
CA PRO A 140 -0.84 -8.55 -7.92
C PRO A 140 -1.05 -7.93 -6.53
N ALA A 141 -0.53 -6.73 -6.30
CA ALA A 141 -0.49 -6.08 -5.00
C ALA A 141 -1.87 -5.84 -4.39
N HIS A 142 -2.91 -5.61 -5.21
CA HIS A 142 -4.28 -5.45 -4.72
C HIS A 142 -4.84 -6.76 -4.15
N LEU A 143 -4.45 -7.92 -4.69
CA LEU A 143 -4.83 -9.23 -4.14
C LEU A 143 -4.06 -9.52 -2.86
N LEU A 144 -2.76 -9.24 -2.83
CA LEU A 144 -1.95 -9.37 -1.60
C LEU A 144 -2.47 -8.46 -0.48
N ALA A 145 -2.94 -7.26 -0.82
CA ALA A 145 -3.51 -6.33 0.15
C ALA A 145 -4.85 -6.86 0.72
N ASP A 146 -5.71 -7.43 -0.13
CA ASP A 146 -6.96 -8.05 0.32
C ASP A 146 -6.72 -9.31 1.14
N GLU A 147 -5.74 -10.14 0.76
CA GLU A 147 -5.30 -11.31 1.55
C GLU A 147 -4.87 -10.89 2.96
N ARG A 148 -3.98 -9.90 3.07
CA ARG A 148 -3.52 -9.38 4.38
C ARG A 148 -4.65 -8.82 5.22
N ARG A 149 -5.62 -8.13 4.59
CA ARG A 149 -6.83 -7.66 5.28
C ARG A 149 -7.62 -8.83 5.86
N ARG A 150 -7.92 -9.86 5.05
CA ARG A 150 -8.68 -11.04 5.50
C ARG A 150 -7.98 -11.77 6.64
N ILE A 151 -6.65 -11.89 6.59
CA ILE A 151 -5.86 -12.48 7.68
C ILE A 151 -6.04 -11.67 8.97
N GLU A 152 -5.97 -10.34 8.88
CA GLU A 152 -6.12 -9.47 10.05
C GLU A 152 -7.54 -9.51 10.63
N GLU A 153 -8.56 -9.57 9.77
CA GLU A 153 -9.96 -9.75 10.20
C GLU A 153 -10.15 -11.06 10.96
N ARG A 154 -9.60 -12.17 10.45
CA ARG A 154 -9.65 -13.47 11.15
C ARG A 154 -8.92 -13.47 12.48
N LYS A 155 -7.83 -12.73 12.62
CA LYS A 155 -7.12 -12.58 13.91
C LYS A 155 -7.93 -11.77 14.92
N ARG A 156 -8.76 -10.85 14.43
CA ARG A 156 -9.59 -9.96 15.25
C ARG A 156 -10.90 -10.61 15.68
N GLU A 157 -11.38 -11.61 14.93
CA GLU A 157 -12.42 -12.51 15.40
C GLU A 157 -11.93 -13.20 16.69
N PRO A 158 -12.64 -13.04 17.82
CA PRO A 158 -12.25 -13.73 19.04
C PRO A 158 -12.34 -15.22 18.75
N THR A 159 -11.27 -15.97 19.05
CA THR A 159 -11.31 -17.43 19.06
C THR A 159 -12.47 -17.84 19.96
N THR A 160 -13.63 -18.16 19.37
CA THR A 160 -14.64 -18.94 20.07
C THR A 160 -13.96 -20.28 20.27
N VAL A 161 -13.29 -20.42 21.42
CA VAL A 161 -12.85 -21.70 21.94
C VAL A 161 -14.14 -22.50 21.99
N ALA A 162 -14.34 -23.37 21.02
CA ALA A 162 -15.49 -24.25 20.98
C ALA A 162 -15.44 -25.00 22.30
N VAL A 163 -16.31 -24.62 23.23
CA VAL A 163 -16.57 -25.38 24.45
C VAL A 163 -17.17 -26.69 23.92
N ILE A 164 -16.29 -27.68 23.75
CA ILE A 164 -16.68 -29.07 23.54
C ILE A 164 -17.42 -29.46 24.81
N ARG A 165 -18.74 -29.27 24.81
CA ARG A 165 -19.62 -29.84 25.82
C ARG A 165 -19.53 -31.36 25.64
N ARG A 166 -18.84 -32.01 26.57
CA ARG A 166 -19.01 -33.43 26.85
C ARG A 166 -20.37 -33.67 27.48
#